data_AF-A0A920R381-F1
#
_entry.id   AF-A0A920R381-F1
#
_cell.length_a   1.000
_cell.length_b   1.000
_cell.length_c   1.000
_cell.angle_alpha   90.00
_cell.angle_beta   90.00
_cell.angle_gamma   90.00
#
_symmetry.space_group_name_H-M   'P 1'
#
loop_
_entity.id
_entity.type
_entity.pdbx_description
1 polymer ?
#
loop_
_entity_poly.entity_id
_entity_poly.type
_entity_poly.pdbx_seq_one_letter_code
_entity_poly.pdbx_strand_id
1 'polypeptide(L)'
;MVDAFQGVEAQTLANCYAAVDLGLEVIPVLNKIDLPSAEPDRVLQEIEDLIGLDCSNALSISAKTGSGVEQVLECIVSSLPGPKGDENDPLKALIIDSWFDNFSWRGFIGQGGRRKDCQTRQS
;
A
#
# COMPACT_ATOMS: atom_id res chain seq x y z
N MET A 1 5.54 1.18 -3.46
CA MET A 1 6.16 2.23 -4.30
C MET A 1 7.40 1.63 -4.93
N VAL A 2 7.58 1.87 -6.23
CA VAL A 2 8.73 1.40 -7.00
C VAL A 2 9.50 2.62 -7.51
N ASP A 3 10.82 2.51 -7.62
CA ASP A 3 11.66 3.56 -8.17
C ASP A 3 11.72 3.45 -9.70
N ALA A 4 11.42 4.54 -10.41
CA ALA A 4 11.48 4.59 -11.87
C ALA A 4 12.90 4.43 -12.43
N PHE A 5 13.94 4.55 -11.60
CA PHE A 5 15.33 4.32 -12.00
C PHE A 5 15.83 2.91 -11.69
N GLN A 6 15.59 2.41 -10.47
CA GLN A 6 16.11 1.09 -10.05
C GLN A 6 15.22 -0.07 -10.46
N GLY A 7 13.94 0.18 -10.76
CA GLY A 7 12.99 -0.85 -11.15
C GLY A 7 12.50 -1.70 -9.97
N VAL A 8 12.02 -2.90 -10.30
CA VAL A 8 11.33 -3.76 -9.34
C VAL A 8 12.34 -4.59 -8.54
N GLU A 9 12.44 -4.32 -7.24
CA GLU A 9 13.24 -5.14 -6.32
C GLU A 9 12.42 -6.28 -5.70
N ALA A 10 13.12 -7.34 -5.27
CA ALA A 10 12.50 -8.52 -4.65
C ALA A 10 11.63 -8.21 -3.42
N GLN A 11 11.98 -7.19 -2.63
CA GLN A 11 11.19 -6.78 -1.48
C GLN A 11 9.86 -6.12 -1.88
N THR A 12 9.86 -5.36 -2.97
CA THR A 12 8.65 -4.75 -3.50
C THR A 12 7.71 -5.81 -4.06
N LEU A 13 8.25 -6.83 -4.74
CA LEU A 13 7.48 -8.00 -5.17
C LEU A 13 6.83 -8.73 -3.98
N ALA A 14 7.58 -9.04 -2.93
CA ALA A 14 7.06 -9.75 -1.77
C ALA A 14 5.88 -9.00 -1.10
N ASN A 15 6.00 -7.68 -0.97
CA ASN A 15 4.93 -6.84 -0.42
C ASN A 15 3.71 -6.76 -1.34
N CYS A 16 3.92 -6.67 -2.66
CA CYS A 16 2.82 -6.68 -3.63
C CYS A 16 2.09 -8.03 -3.66
N TYR A 17 2.81 -9.16 -3.67
CA TYR A 17 2.18 -10.49 -3.59
C TYR A 17 1.37 -10.65 -2.31
N ALA A 18 1.91 -10.23 -1.15
CA ALA A 18 1.17 -10.26 0.10
C ALA A 18 -0.11 -9.41 0.07
N ALA A 19 -0.08 -8.24 -0.60
CA ALA A 19 -1.25 -7.38 -0.73
C ALA A 19 -2.32 -8.01 -1.64
N VAL A 20 -1.91 -8.60 -2.76
CA VAL A 20 -2.80 -9.31 -3.69
C VAL A 20 -3.46 -10.52 -3.01
N ASP A 21 -2.69 -11.32 -2.26
CA ASP A 21 -3.21 -12.48 -1.52
C ASP A 21 -4.25 -12.08 -0.44
N LEU A 22 -4.10 -10.88 0.13
CA LEU A 22 -5.06 -10.31 1.08
C LEU A 22 -6.29 -9.68 0.41
N GLY A 23 -6.37 -9.71 -0.92
CA GLY A 23 -7.45 -9.08 -1.70
C GLY A 23 -7.47 -7.55 -1.57
N LEU A 24 -6.32 -6.94 -1.27
CA LEU A 24 -6.19 -5.50 -1.19
C LEU A 24 -6.01 -4.93 -2.59
N GLU A 25 -6.61 -3.77 -2.82
CA GLU A 25 -6.40 -3.01 -4.05
C GLU A 25 -5.00 -2.40 -4.04
N VAL A 26 -4.21 -2.72 -5.06
CA VAL A 26 -2.81 -2.28 -5.18
C VAL A 26 -2.74 -1.17 -6.21
N ILE A 27 -2.30 0.02 -5.76
CA ILE A 27 -2.10 1.18 -6.63
C ILE A 27 -0.61 1.27 -6.98
N PRO A 28 -0.20 1.04 -8.23
CA PRO A 28 1.19 1.19 -8.64
C PRO A 28 1.58 2.67 -8.66
N VAL A 29 2.58 3.02 -7.85
CA VAL A 29 3.15 4.38 -7.78
C VAL A 29 4.65 4.30 -8.05
N LEU A 30 5.07 4.95 -9.13
CA LEU A 30 6.46 5.14 -9.53
C LEU A 30 7.00 6.45 -8.97
N ASN A 31 8.17 6.40 -8.35
CA ASN A 31 8.84 7.57 -7.80
C ASN A 31 10.13 7.89 -8.57
N LYS A 32 10.65 9.11 -8.38
CA LYS A 32 11.92 9.61 -8.93
C LYS A 32 11.93 9.83 -10.45
N ILE A 33 10.78 10.22 -11.03
CA ILE A 33 10.69 10.61 -12.46
C ILE A 33 11.50 11.86 -12.81
N ASP A 34 12.02 12.59 -11.83
CA ASP A 34 12.88 13.75 -12.03
C ASP A 34 14.28 13.40 -12.54
N LEU A 35 14.68 12.13 -12.50
CA LEU A 35 15.97 11.69 -13.00
C LEU A 35 15.94 11.54 -14.53
N PRO A 36 16.94 12.07 -15.26
CA PRO A 36 17.04 11.89 -16.72
C PRO A 36 17.26 10.43 -17.13
N SER A 37 17.63 9.58 -16.19
CA SER A 37 17.80 8.14 -16.37
C SER A 37 16.56 7.33 -15.97
N ALA A 38 15.46 7.98 -15.56
CA ALA A 38 14.24 7.28 -15.20
C ALA A 38 13.59 6.64 -16.44
N GLU A 39 13.25 5.36 -16.34
CA GLU A 39 12.60 4.59 -17.41
C GLU A 39 11.25 4.06 -16.91
N PRO A 40 10.27 4.95 -16.66
CA PRO A 40 9.00 4.58 -16.02
C PRO A 40 8.26 3.49 -16.83
N ASP A 41 8.18 3.62 -18.15
CA ASP A 41 7.47 2.66 -19.01
C ASP A 41 8.05 1.24 -18.92
N ARG A 42 9.39 1.13 -18.88
CA ARG A 42 10.05 -0.17 -18.74
C ARG A 42 9.71 -0.81 -17.41
N VAL A 43 9.72 -0.03 -16.34
CA VAL A 43 9.43 -0.50 -14.98
C VAL A 43 7.95 -0.89 -14.86
N LEU A 44 7.02 -0.16 -15.48
CA LEU A 44 5.61 -0.55 -15.51
C LEU A 44 5.44 -1.89 -16.21
N GLN A 45 6.03 -2.07 -17.39
CA GLN A 45 5.96 -3.33 -18.12
C GLN A 45 6.49 -4.50 -17.29
N GLU A 46 7.60 -4.30 -16.57
CA GLU A 46 8.17 -5.31 -15.67
C GLU A 46 7.22 -5.65 -14.51
N ILE A 47 6.52 -4.66 -13.94
CA ILE A 47 5.50 -4.90 -12.91
C ILE A 47 4.31 -5.69 -13.47
N GLU A 48 3.84 -5.36 -14.69
CA GLU A 48 2.76 -6.11 -15.36
C GLU A 48 3.17 -7.56 -15.63
N ASP A 49 4.38 -7.77 -16.16
CA ASP A 49 4.86 -9.11 -16.53
C ASP A 49 5.14 -9.99 -15.29
N LEU A 50 5.63 -9.40 -14.19
CA LEU A 50 5.95 -10.14 -12.96
C LEU A 50 4.73 -10.38 -12.07
N ILE A 51 3.87 -9.38 -11.89
CA ILE A 51 2.77 -9.41 -10.92
C ILE A 51 1.41 -9.65 -11.59
N GLY A 52 1.26 -9.34 -12.87
CA GLY A 52 -0.02 -9.44 -13.59
C GLY A 52 -1.02 -8.35 -13.23
N LEU A 53 -0.53 -7.20 -12.75
CA LEU A 53 -1.36 -6.03 -12.42
C LEU A 53 -1.52 -5.12 -13.62
N ASP A 54 -2.70 -4.51 -13.78
CA ASP A 54 -2.90 -3.45 -14.78
C ASP A 54 -2.19 -2.17 -14.32
N CYS A 55 -1.10 -1.82 -15.00
CA CYS A 55 -0.31 -0.64 -14.71
C CYS A 55 -0.65 0.55 -15.62
N SER A 56 -1.70 0.45 -16.44
CA SER A 56 -2.12 1.51 -17.37
C SER A 56 -2.43 2.84 -16.66
N ASN A 57 -2.90 2.77 -15.41
CA ASN A 57 -3.22 3.94 -14.58
C ASN A 57 -2.16 4.21 -13.50
N ALA A 58 -0.93 3.69 -13.67
CA ALA A 58 0.12 3.89 -12.69
C ALA A 58 0.48 5.37 -12.53
N LEU A 59 0.65 5.79 -11.28
CA LEU A 59 0.95 7.17 -10.96
C LEU A 59 2.46 7.39 -10.92
N SER A 60 2.91 8.37 -11.68
CA SER A 60 4.30 8.77 -11.76
C SER A 60 4.50 10.05 -10.95
N ILE A 61 5.33 9.98 -9.91
CA ILE A 61 5.58 11.08 -8.98
C ILE A 61 7.07 11.37 -8.79
N SER A 62 7.36 12.59 -8.35
CA SER A 62 8.68 12.97 -7.84
C SER A 62 8.52 13.51 -6.43
N ALA A 63 8.87 12.68 -5.44
CA ALA A 63 8.86 13.09 -4.03
C ALA A 63 9.85 14.23 -3.73
N LYS A 64 10.86 14.43 -4.59
CA LYS A 64 11.86 15.51 -4.44
C LYS A 64 11.31 16.88 -4.84
N THR A 65 10.54 16.93 -5.93
CA THR A 65 9.95 18.17 -6.45
C THR A 65 8.52 18.40 -5.95
N GLY A 66 7.90 17.36 -5.39
CA GLY A 66 6.49 17.35 -5.00
C GLY A 66 5.53 17.12 -6.17
N SER A 67 6.04 16.91 -7.39
CA SER A 67 5.21 16.67 -8.57
C SER A 67 4.45 15.35 -8.45
N GLY A 68 3.14 15.40 -8.66
CA GLY A 68 2.24 14.25 -8.67
C GLY A 68 1.82 13.68 -7.32
N VAL A 69 2.32 14.23 -6.21
CA VAL A 69 1.93 13.81 -4.85
C VAL A 69 0.43 14.05 -4.59
N GLU A 70 -0.11 15.17 -5.06
CA GLU A 70 -1.53 15.49 -4.94
C GLU A 70 -2.43 14.48 -5.68
N GLN A 71 -1.99 14.03 -6.87
CA GLN A 71 -2.72 13.05 -7.67
C GLN A 71 -2.74 11.68 -7.00
N VAL A 72 -1.66 11.31 -6.30
CA VAL A 72 -1.61 10.09 -5.48
C VAL A 72 -2.61 10.18 -4.33
N LEU A 73 -2.70 11.32 -3.64
CA LEU A 73 -3.67 11.50 -2.56
C LEU A 73 -5.11 11.42 -3.09
N GLU A 74 -5.40 12.06 -4.22
CA GLU A 74 -6.73 12.02 -4.85
C GLU A 74 -7.10 10.59 -5.29
N CYS A 75 -6.15 9.86 -5.86
CA CYS A 75 -6.33 8.46 -6.25
C CYS A 75 -6.60 7.56 -5.04
N ILE A 76 -5.88 7.75 -3.94
CA ILE A 76 -6.10 7.02 -2.69
C ILE A 76 -7.52 7.27 -2.16
N VAL A 77 -7.98 8.52 -2.15
CA VAL A 77 -9.31 8.90 -1.65
C VAL A 77 -10.43 8.35 -2.54
N SER A 78 -10.24 8.37 -3.85
CA SER A 78 -11.24 7.92 -4.83
C SER A 78 -11.30 6.40 -5.00
N SER A 79 -10.16 5.71 -4.89
CA SER A 79 -10.06 4.27 -5.17
C SER A 79 -10.27 3.43 -3.90
N LEU A 80 -9.76 3.86 -2.75
CA LEU A 80 -9.89 3.05 -1.54
C LEU A 80 -11.30 3.17 -0.93
N PRO A 81 -11.98 2.04 -0.69
CA PRO A 81 -13.27 2.06 -0.01
C PRO A 81 -13.08 2.51 1.44
N GLY A 82 -13.95 3.39 1.91
CA GLY A 82 -13.99 3.80 3.30
C GLY A 82 -14.16 2.60 4.26
N PRO A 83 -13.65 2.70 5.50
CA PRO A 83 -13.71 1.60 6.47
C PRO A 83 -15.16 1.25 6.80
N LYS A 84 -15.51 -0.04 6.69
CA LYS A 84 -16.85 -0.55 7.00
C LYS A 84 -16.90 -1.08 8.44
N GLY A 85 -17.66 -0.44 9.32
CA GLY A 85 -17.86 -0.87 10.71
C GLY A 85 -19.17 -0.35 11.27
N ASP A 86 -19.75 -1.09 12.22
CA ASP A 86 -20.83 -0.60 13.08
C ASP A 86 -20.21 -0.21 14.43
N GLU A 87 -20.60 0.93 14.96
CA GLU A 87 -20.17 1.39 16.28
C GLU A 87 -20.79 0.56 17.42
N ASN A 88 -21.90 -0.15 17.12
CA ASN A 88 -22.62 -0.98 18.07
C ASN A 88 -22.13 -2.43 18.12
N ASP A 89 -21.24 -2.84 17.20
CA ASP A 89 -20.65 -4.18 17.23
C ASP A 89 -19.65 -4.31 18.41
N PRO A 90 -19.49 -5.53 18.98
CA PRO A 90 -18.42 -5.79 19.94
C PRO A 90 -17.05 -5.38 19.39
N LEU A 91 -16.25 -4.72 20.23
CA LEU A 91 -14.94 -4.18 19.85
C LEU A 91 -14.07 -5.27 19.21
N LYS A 92 -13.71 -5.06 17.94
CA LYS A 92 -12.70 -5.84 17.21
C LYS A 92 -11.58 -4.90 16.74
N ALA A 93 -10.38 -5.10 17.26
CA ALA A 93 -9.19 -4.37 16.85
C ALA A 93 -8.08 -5.38 16.51
N LEU A 94 -7.40 -5.20 15.37
CA LEU A 94 -6.22 -5.97 15.04
C LEU A 94 -5.00 -5.11 15.38
N ILE A 95 -4.09 -5.64 16.19
CA ILE A 95 -2.81 -5.00 16.48
C ILE A 95 -1.93 -5.18 15.24
N ILE A 96 -1.53 -4.08 14.62
CA ILE A 96 -0.73 -4.06 13.39
C ILE A 96 0.74 -3.84 13.73
N ASP A 97 1.02 -2.95 14.67
CA ASP A 97 2.38 -2.68 15.13
C ASP A 97 2.38 -2.41 16.63
N SER A 98 3.47 -2.76 17.31
CA SER A 98 3.68 -2.45 18.72
C SER A 98 5.13 -2.09 18.93
N TRP A 99 5.38 -0.87 19.40
CA TRP A 99 6.71 -0.47 19.86
C TRP A 99 6.78 -0.48 21.38
N PHE A 100 7.99 -0.63 21.89
CA PHE A 100 8.27 -0.54 23.32
C PHE A 100 8.55 0.93 23.70
N ASP A 101 7.73 1.50 24.59
CA ASP A 101 7.98 2.83 25.15
C ASP A 101 8.82 2.67 26.44
N ASN A 102 10.00 3.28 26.47
CA ASN A 102 10.92 3.24 27.60
C ASN A 102 10.52 4.19 28.76
N PHE A 103 9.40 4.92 28.65
CA PHE A 103 8.85 5.65 29.79
C PHE A 103 8.21 4.68 30.79
N SER A 104 8.94 4.41 31.87
CA SER A 104 8.46 3.71 33.06
C SER A 104 7.04 4.14 33.43
N TRP A 105 6.10 3.18 33.38
CA TRP A 105 4.71 3.16 33.85
C TRP A 105 3.56 3.02 32.82
N ARG A 106 3.80 2.93 31.50
CA ARG A 106 2.76 2.45 30.56
C ARG A 106 3.32 1.29 29.72
N GLY A 107 2.63 0.15 29.75
CA GLY A 107 3.04 -1.06 29.03
C GLY A 107 2.94 -0.94 27.50
N PHE A 108 2.93 -2.07 26.79
CA PHE A 108 2.87 -2.15 25.33
C PHE A 108 1.76 -1.28 24.73
N ILE A 109 2.14 -0.38 23.81
CA ILE A 109 1.22 0.42 23.01
C ILE A 109 1.11 -0.24 21.63
N GLY A 110 -0.07 -0.81 21.33
CA GLY A 110 -0.37 -1.35 20.01
C GLY A 110 -1.06 -0.32 19.12
N GLN A 111 -0.51 -0.05 17.94
CA GLN A 111 -1.20 0.60 16.82
C GLN A 111 -2.14 -0.43 16.22
N GLY A 112 -3.44 -0.31 16.51
CA GLY A 112 -4.45 -1.24 16.03
C GLY A 112 -5.25 -0.70 14.85
N GLY A 113 -5.30 -1.43 13.73
CA GLY A 113 -6.28 -1.22 12.66
C GLY A 113 -7.32 -2.35 12.71
N ARG A 114 -8.61 -2.07 12.53
CA ARG A 114 -9.66 -3.11 12.68
C ARG A 114 -9.66 -4.05 11.47
N ARG A 115 -9.38 -5.35 11.65
CA ARG A 115 -9.65 -6.40 10.64
C ARG A 115 -11.06 -6.96 10.84
N LYS A 116 -11.77 -7.24 9.75
CA LYS A 116 -12.98 -8.06 9.76
C LYS A 116 -12.66 -9.43 9.13
N ASP A 117 -12.58 -10.46 9.97
CA ASP A 117 -12.75 -11.83 9.50
C ASP A 117 -14.23 -12.05 9.19
N CYS A 118 -14.54 -12.28 7.91
CA CYS A 118 -15.82 -12.77 7.46
C CYS A 118 -15.66 -14.22 6.99
N GLN A 119 -15.62 -15.15 7.95
CA GLN A 119 -15.92 -16.55 7.67
C GLN A 119 -17.43 -16.74 7.82
N THR A 120 -18.13 -16.86 6.69
CA THR A 120 -19.39 -17.60 6.62
C THR A 120 -19.47 -18.26 5.24
N ARG A 121 -18.99 -19.50 5.16
CA ARG A 121 -19.43 -20.48 4.16
C ARG A 121 -19.36 -21.89 4.76
N GLN A 122 -20.46 -22.61 4.52
CA GLN A 122 -20.77 -24.02 4.83
C GLN A 122 -21.25 -24.26 6.27
N SER A 123 -22.44 -24.82 6.51
CA SER A 123 -23.32 -25.70 5.72
C SER A 123 -24.80 -25.45 6.00
#